data_AF-A0A1M5BQ28-F1
#
_entry.id   AF-A0A1M5BQ28-F1
#
_cell.length_a   1.000
_cell.length_b   1.000
_cell.length_c   1.000
_cell.angle_alpha   90.00
_cell.angle_beta   90.00
_cell.angle_gamma   90.00
#
_symmetry.space_group_name_H-M   'P 1'
#
loop_
_entity.id
_entity.type
_entity.pdbx_description
1 polymer ?
#
loop_
_entity_poly.entity_id
_entity_poly.type
_entity_poly.pdbx_seq_one_letter_code
_entity_poly.pdbx_strand_id
1 'polypeptide(L)'
;MIVELLPTGKENAIPSEELVNLAKCNSTRELQQVIASERAAGAVILSSTTGGYYLPANKQEIKEFCVTLKNRASNTLAALESAKRALEEE
;
A
#
# COMPACT_ATOMS: atom_id res chain seq x y z
N MET A 1 9.39 1.65 -14.09
CA MET A 1 8.97 1.23 -12.73
C MET A 1 7.80 2.11 -12.31
N ILE A 2 6.87 1.62 -11.47
CA ILE A 2 5.76 2.44 -10.96
C ILE A 2 6.30 3.64 -10.18
N VAL A 3 7.39 3.49 -9.44
CA VAL A 3 8.05 4.59 -8.72
C VAL A 3 8.33 5.83 -9.60
N GLU A 4 8.59 5.65 -10.91
CA GLU A 4 8.90 6.73 -11.85
C GLU A 4 7.67 7.51 -12.30
N LEU A 5 6.48 6.95 -12.10
CA LEU A 5 5.19 7.57 -12.43
C LEU A 5 4.60 8.36 -11.26
N LEU A 6 5.13 8.15 -10.05
CA LEU A 6 4.54 8.67 -8.83
C LEU A 6 5.04 10.09 -8.50
N PRO A 7 4.14 11.03 -8.21
CA PRO A 7 4.50 12.34 -7.72
C PRO A 7 4.94 12.25 -6.25
N THR A 8 5.63 13.30 -5.81
CA THR A 8 6.10 13.44 -4.43
C THR A 8 5.08 14.18 -3.58
N GLY A 9 4.84 13.70 -2.36
CA GLY A 9 3.92 14.28 -1.38
C GLY A 9 2.53 13.66 -1.41
N LYS A 10 1.94 13.48 -0.22
CA LYS A 10 0.62 12.86 -0.01
C LYS A 10 -0.51 13.64 -0.69
N GLU A 11 -0.36 14.96 -0.78
CA GLU A 11 -1.32 15.86 -1.45
C GLU A 11 -1.42 15.61 -2.95
N ASN A 12 -0.38 15.06 -3.57
CA ASN A 12 -0.32 14.77 -5.00
C ASN A 12 -0.65 13.31 -5.32
N ALA A 13 -1.13 12.53 -4.36
CA ALA A 13 -1.34 11.10 -4.55
C ALA A 13 -2.25 10.78 -5.74
N ILE A 14 -1.84 9.80 -6.54
CA ILE A 14 -2.58 9.37 -7.73
C ILE A 14 -3.56 8.25 -7.33
N PRO A 15 -4.86 8.39 -7.63
CA PRO A 15 -5.86 7.35 -7.44
C PRO A 15 -5.49 6.05 -8.16
N SER A 16 -5.90 4.91 -7.59
CA SER A 16 -5.52 3.59 -8.15
C SER A 16 -5.96 3.42 -9.61
N GLU A 17 -7.18 3.86 -9.96
CA GLU A 17 -7.71 3.72 -11.33
C GLU A 17 -6.93 4.55 -12.35
N GLU A 18 -6.54 5.77 -11.98
CA GLU A 18 -5.70 6.61 -12.83
C GLU A 18 -4.31 6.00 -12.99
N LEU A 19 -3.72 5.49 -11.91
CA LEU A 19 -2.40 4.87 -11.96
C LEU A 19 -2.40 3.57 -12.77
N VAL A 20 -3.49 2.79 -12.77
CA VAL A 20 -3.65 1.61 -13.65
C VAL A 20 -3.50 2.04 -15.12
N ASN A 21 -4.18 3.11 -15.53
CA ASN A 21 -4.12 3.62 -16.89
C ASN A 21 -2.72 4.13 -17.25
N LEU A 22 -2.08 4.89 -16.34
CA LEU A 22 -0.73 5.42 -16.53
C LEU A 22 0.33 4.32 -16.62
N ALA A 23 0.25 3.32 -15.74
CA ALA A 23 1.16 2.18 -15.70
C ALA A 23 0.85 1.12 -16.77
N LYS A 24 -0.25 1.28 -17.52
CA LYS A 24 -0.76 0.30 -18.50
C LYS A 24 -0.98 -1.09 -17.89
N CYS A 25 -1.40 -1.13 -16.63
CA CYS A 25 -1.84 -2.37 -15.99
C CYS A 25 -3.24 -2.74 -16.49
N ASN A 26 -3.56 -4.03 -16.49
CA ASN A 26 -4.88 -4.52 -16.87
C ASN A 26 -5.90 -4.39 -15.73
N SER A 27 -5.43 -4.22 -14.48
CA SER A 27 -6.30 -4.08 -13.31
C SER A 27 -5.59 -3.45 -12.11
N THR A 28 -6.38 -2.96 -11.15
CA THR A 28 -5.89 -2.51 -9.84
C THR A 28 -5.16 -3.61 -9.08
N ARG A 29 -5.55 -4.87 -9.27
CA ARG A 29 -4.87 -6.02 -8.64
C ARG A 29 -3.45 -6.18 -9.18
N GLU A 30 -3.29 -6.12 -10.49
CA GLU A 30 -1.97 -6.18 -11.14
C GLU A 30 -1.08 -5.01 -10.70
N LEU A 31 -1.64 -3.79 -10.71
CA LEU A 31 -0.95 -2.60 -10.19
C LEU A 31 -0.44 -2.82 -8.76
N GLN A 32 -1.29 -3.33 -7.87
CA GLN A 32 -0.92 -3.61 -6.47
C GLN A 32 0.18 -4.68 -6.35
N GLN A 33 0.19 -5.69 -7.21
CA GLN A 33 1.25 -6.70 -7.24
C GLN A 33 2.59 -6.11 -7.65
N VAL A 34 2.62 -5.26 -8.68
CA VAL A 34 3.83 -4.56 -9.11
C VAL A 34 4.33 -3.63 -8.00
N ILE A 35 3.45 -2.84 -7.38
CA ILE A 35 3.82 -1.98 -6.24
C ILE A 35 4.38 -2.80 -5.08
N ALA A 36 3.78 -3.95 -4.76
CA ALA A 36 4.27 -4.83 -3.70
C ALA A 36 5.68 -5.37 -4.03
N SER A 37 5.93 -5.73 -5.29
CA SER A 37 7.25 -6.17 -5.75
C SER A 37 8.29 -5.04 -5.65
N GLU A 38 7.96 -3.83 -6.09
CA GLU A 38 8.87 -2.68 -5.98
C GLU A 38 9.15 -2.31 -4.52
N ARG A 39 8.13 -2.35 -3.65
CA ARG A 39 8.32 -2.16 -2.19
C ARG A 39 9.25 -3.23 -1.60
N ALA A 40 9.09 -4.49 -1.99
CA ALA A 40 9.96 -5.57 -1.55
C ALA A 40 11.41 -5.39 -2.04
N ALA A 41 11.59 -4.76 -3.21
CA ALA A 41 12.89 -4.38 -3.76
C ALA A 41 13.48 -3.11 -3.10
N GLY A 42 12.77 -2.45 -2.18
CA GLY A 42 13.25 -1.29 -1.43
C GLY A 42 12.66 0.06 -1.85
N ALA A 43 11.73 0.10 -2.81
CA ALA A 43 11.09 1.35 -3.21
C ALA A 43 10.15 1.87 -2.10
N VAL A 44 10.32 3.14 -1.72
CA VAL A 44 9.51 3.77 -0.66
C VAL A 44 8.22 4.37 -1.25
N ILE A 45 7.36 3.51 -1.79
CA ILE A 45 6.06 3.90 -2.34
C ILE A 45 5.04 3.94 -1.19
N LEU A 46 4.45 5.10 -0.91
CA LEU A 46 3.41 5.24 0.12
C LEU A 46 2.02 5.10 -0.48
N SER A 47 1.04 4.77 0.37
CA SER A 47 -0.37 4.76 -0.02
C SER A 47 -1.22 5.44 1.03
N SER A 48 -2.21 6.21 0.59
CA SER A 48 -3.23 6.84 1.42
C SER A 48 -4.59 6.22 1.13
N THR A 49 -5.40 6.00 2.17
CA THR A 49 -6.75 5.42 2.05
C THR A 49 -7.67 6.25 1.15
N THR A 50 -7.46 7.56 1.07
CA THR A 50 -8.30 8.50 0.32
C THR A 50 -7.65 9.04 -0.96
N GLY A 51 -6.32 8.91 -1.11
CA GLY A 51 -5.57 9.57 -2.18
C GLY A 51 -4.87 8.64 -3.17
N GLY A 52 -4.75 7.35 -2.88
CA GLY A 52 -3.99 6.42 -3.73
C GLY A 52 -2.49 6.44 -3.42
N TYR A 53 -1.62 6.48 -4.43
CA TYR A 53 -0.17 6.22 -4.30
C TYR A 53 0.70 7.45 -4.58
N TYR A 54 1.83 7.55 -3.88
CA TYR A 54 2.78 8.67 -3.98
C TYR A 54 4.17 8.32 -3.41
N LEU A 55 5.16 9.16 -3.71
CA LEU A 55 6.48 9.14 -3.06
C LEU A 55 6.49 10.10 -1.86
N PRO A 56 7.19 9.79 -0.77
CA PRO A 56 7.22 10.65 0.41
C PRO A 56 7.92 11.99 0.12
N ALA A 57 7.27 13.10 0.47
CA ALA A 57 7.89 14.42 0.46
C ALA A 57 8.79 14.66 1.68
N ASN A 58 8.51 13.97 2.79
CA ASN A 58 9.23 14.18 4.04
C ASN A 58 9.17 12.94 4.96
N LYS A 59 9.99 12.96 6.02
CA LYS A 59 10.04 11.88 7.02
C LYS A 59 8.73 11.72 7.81
N GLN A 60 7.90 12.76 7.88
CA GLN A 60 6.65 12.71 8.63
C GLN A 60 5.63 11.82 7.91
N GLU A 61 5.51 11.95 6.58
CA GLU A 61 4.65 11.06 5.78
C GLU A 61 5.07 9.59 5.89
N ILE A 62 6.38 9.32 5.92
CA ILE A 62 6.90 7.97 6.14
C ILE A 62 6.49 7.44 7.52
N LYS A 63 6.64 8.25 8.57
CA LYS A 63 6.23 7.87 9.93
C LYS A 63 4.74 7.55 10.02
N GLU A 64 3.90 8.39 9.44
CA GLU A 64 2.44 8.18 9.39
C GLU A 64 2.08 6.89 8.64
N PHE A 65 2.76 6.62 7.53
CA PHE A 65 2.57 5.38 6.78
C PHE A 65 2.99 4.15 7.60
N CYS A 66 4.11 4.20 8.32
CA CYS A 66 4.52 3.13 9.23
C CYS A 66 3.48 2.85 10.33
N VAL A 67 2.90 3.91 10.92
CA VAL A 67 1.81 3.75 11.91
C VAL A 67 0.60 3.07 11.28
N THR A 68 0.21 3.49 10.07
CA THR A 68 -0.91 2.90 9.32
C THR A 68 -0.68 1.42 9.03
N LEU A 69 0.52 1.06 8.56
CA LEU A 69 0.87 -0.34 8.30
C LEU A 69 0.90 -1.18 9.57
N LYS A 70 1.43 -0.64 10.68
CA LYS A 70 1.46 -1.32 11.97
C LYS A 70 0.05 -1.64 12.46
N ASN A 71 -0.86 -0.67 12.39
CA ASN A 71 -2.26 -0.87 12.78
C ASN A 71 -2.94 -1.92 11.90
N ARG A 72 -2.70 -1.89 10.58
CA ARG A 72 -3.21 -2.90 9.66
C ARG A 72 -2.68 -4.29 10.00
N ALA A 73 -1.38 -4.43 10.25
CA ALA A 73 -0.76 -5.69 10.63
C ALA A 73 -1.36 -6.26 11.93
N SER A 74 -1.55 -5.42 12.95
CA SER A 74 -2.21 -5.83 14.20
C SER A 74 -3.63 -6.35 13.95
N ASN A 75 -4.42 -5.66 13.14
CA ASN A 75 -5.78 -6.09 12.80
C ASN A 75 -5.78 -7.41 12.00
N THR A 76 -4.84 -7.58 11.07
CA THR A 76 -4.67 -8.84 10.32
C THR A 76 -4.30 -10.00 11.25
N LEU A 77 -3.40 -9.78 12.21
CA LEU A 77 -3.03 -10.80 13.19
C LEU A 77 -4.22 -11.20 14.07
N ALA A 78 -4.99 -10.22 14.58
CA ALA A 78 -6.17 -10.49 15.39
C ALA A 78 -7.24 -11.31 14.63
N ALA A 79 -7.46 -10.99 13.35
CA ALA A 79 -8.37 -11.77 12.49
C ALA A 79 -7.86 -13.21 12.28
N LEU A 80 -6.56 -13.38 12.07
CA LEU A 80 -5.92 -14.69 11.92
C LEU A 80 -6.02 -15.53 13.20
N GLU A 81 -5.82 -14.93 14.37
CA GLU A 81 -6.02 -15.60 15.67
C GLU A 81 -7.46 -16.05 15.86
N SER A 82 -8.43 -15.21 15.48
CA SER A 82 -9.84 -15.58 15.53
C SER A 82 -10.16 -16.77 14.63
N ALA A 83 -9.62 -16.79 13.42
CA ALA A 83 -9.80 -17.91 12.49
C ALA A 83 -9.16 -19.20 12.99
N LYS A 84 -7.99 -19.11 13.65
CA LYS A 84 -7.32 -20.28 14.26
C LYS A 84 -8.13 -20.87 15.41
N ARG A 85 -8.66 -20.04 16.32
CA ARG A 85 -9.50 -20.53 17.43
C ARG A 85 -10.71 -21.32 16.92
N ALA A 86 -11.34 -20.86 15.85
CA ALA A 86 -12.47 -21.56 15.25
C ALA A 86 -12.12 -22.97 14.71
N LEU A 87 -10.85 -23.23 14.36
CA LEU A 87 -10.37 -24.56 13.95
C LEU A 87 -10.05 -25.48 15.13
N GLU A 88 -9.86 -24.93 16.34
CA GLU A 88 -9.54 -25.70 17.56
C GLU A 88 -10.80 -26.12 18.34
N GLU A 89 -11.97 -25.55 18.01
CA GLU A 89 -13.27 -25.86 18.62
C GLU A 89 -14.02 -27.02 17.92
N GLU A 90 -13.38 -27.70 16.96
CA GLU A 90 -13.80 -28.98 16.32
C GLU A 90 -13.03 -30.19 16.90
#